data_AF-A0A7G2JWN6-F1
#
_entry.id   AF-A0A7G2JWN6-F1
#
_cell.length_a   1.000
_cell.length_b   1.000
_cell.length_c   1.000
_cell.angle_alpha   90.00
_cell.angle_beta   90.00
_cell.angle_gamma   90.00
#
_symmetry.space_group_name_H-M   'P 1'
#
loop_
_entity.id
_entity.type
_entity.pdbx_description
1 polymer ?
#
loop_
_entity_poly.entity_id
_entity_poly.type
_entity_poly.pdbx_seq_one_letter_code
_entity_poly.pdbx_strand_id
1 'polypeptide(L)'
;MIDSIVKVKPLVKACAANEMVAMGLTDFTNFCGVVRFYGEMLSSGMKPIIGADVKVKSALCGDEYFDLTLLAKNNEGYKNITLLLSKAYQRGYNDLPYIDQDWLIEHREGVIILSG
;
A
#
# COMPACT_ATOMS: atom_id res chain seq x y z
N MET A 1 1.49 10.97 7.40
CA MET A 1 0.12 11.31 6.99
C MET A 1 0.19 12.72 6.41
N ILE A 2 0.28 12.84 5.10
CA ILE A 2 0.67 14.09 4.42
C ILE A 2 -0.35 14.47 3.33
N ASP A 3 -1.13 13.52 2.81
CA ASP A 3 -1.89 13.67 1.56
C ASP A 3 -3.40 13.38 1.66
N SER A 4 -3.87 12.56 2.59
CA SER A 4 -5.29 12.19 2.68
C SER A 4 -6.05 12.80 3.87
N ILE A 5 -7.22 13.39 3.57
CA ILE A 5 -8.21 13.86 4.55
C ILE A 5 -9.39 12.87 4.72
N VAL A 6 -9.40 11.78 3.95
CA VAL A 6 -10.53 10.86 3.87
C VAL A 6 -10.56 9.96 5.11
N LYS A 7 -11.71 9.91 5.78
CA LYS A 7 -11.92 9.02 6.92
C LYS A 7 -12.45 7.67 6.42
N VAL A 8 -11.83 6.59 6.89
CA VAL A 8 -12.19 5.19 6.56
C VAL A 8 -13.69 4.94 6.70
N LYS A 9 -14.30 5.24 7.85
CA LYS A 9 -15.70 4.87 8.11
C LYS A 9 -16.72 5.54 7.16
N PRO A 10 -16.69 6.86 6.95
CA PRO A 10 -17.51 7.49 5.92
C PRO A 10 -17.30 6.93 4.51
N LEU A 11 -16.05 6.62 4.14
CA LEU A 11 -15.72 6.07 2.83
C LEU A 11 -16.32 4.66 2.63
N VAL A 12 -16.13 3.77 3.62
CA VAL A 12 -16.70 2.42 3.60
C VAL A 12 -18.23 2.49 3.49
N LYS A 13 -18.89 3.38 4.25
CA LYS A 13 -20.34 3.57 4.18
C LYS A 13 -20.79 4.04 2.78
N ALA A 14 -20.06 4.96 2.16
CA ALA A 14 -20.37 5.43 0.82
C ALA A 14 -20.24 4.29 -0.21
N CYS A 15 -19.20 3.48 -0.14
CA CYS A 15 -19.00 2.37 -1.07
C CYS A 15 -20.01 1.24 -0.88
N ALA A 16 -20.39 0.93 0.36
CA ALA A 16 -21.49 0.00 0.63
C ALA A 16 -22.82 0.51 0.05
N ALA A 17 -23.11 1.82 0.16
CA ALA A 17 -24.29 2.43 -0.43
C ALA A 17 -24.29 2.43 -1.98
N ASN A 18 -23.11 2.32 -2.60
CA ASN A 18 -22.94 2.16 -4.05
C ASN A 18 -22.80 0.69 -4.47
N GLU A 19 -23.17 -0.26 -3.61
CA GLU A 19 -23.16 -1.70 -3.89
C GLU A 19 -21.77 -2.23 -4.32
N MET A 20 -20.70 -1.58 -3.88
CA MET A 20 -19.34 -2.05 -4.16
C MET A 20 -19.03 -3.31 -3.35
N VAL A 21 -18.41 -4.29 -3.99
CA VAL A 21 -18.08 -5.58 -3.36
C VAL A 21 -16.70 -5.60 -2.70
N ALA A 22 -15.81 -4.68 -3.08
CA ALA A 22 -14.43 -4.62 -2.61
C ALA A 22 -13.87 -3.19 -2.67
N MET A 23 -12.87 -2.92 -1.83
CA MET A 23 -12.10 -1.66 -1.84
C MET A 23 -10.64 -1.95 -1.51
N GLY A 24 -9.73 -1.23 -2.16
CA GLY A 24 -8.31 -1.20 -1.82
C GLY A 24 -7.96 -0.02 -0.93
N LEU A 25 -7.11 -0.25 0.08
CA LEU A 25 -6.41 0.81 0.78
C LEU A 25 -4.95 0.79 0.34
N THR A 26 -4.48 1.91 -0.23
CA THR A 26 -3.10 2.13 -0.66
C THR A 26 -2.61 3.43 -0.03
N ASP A 27 -2.18 3.36 1.23
CA ASP A 27 -1.64 4.53 1.92
C ASP A 27 -0.21 4.83 1.42
N PHE A 28 0.20 6.10 1.46
CA PHE A 28 1.55 6.51 1.06
C PHE A 28 2.62 5.90 1.97
N THR A 29 3.29 4.88 1.44
CA THR A 29 4.43 4.15 2.00
C THR A 29 4.20 3.70 3.45
N ASN A 30 2.97 3.36 3.87
CA ASN A 30 2.72 2.87 5.23
C ASN A 30 1.48 1.98 5.32
N PHE A 31 1.36 1.22 6.40
CA PHE A 31 0.19 0.37 6.72
C PHE A 31 -0.56 0.81 7.97
N CYS A 32 -0.42 2.06 8.41
CA CYS A 32 -1.00 2.53 9.67
C CYS A 32 -2.53 2.46 9.68
N GLY A 33 -3.18 2.66 8.52
CA GLY A 33 -4.63 2.60 8.38
C GLY A 33 -5.22 1.19 8.26
N VAL A 34 -4.39 0.16 8.03
CA VAL A 34 -4.85 -1.16 7.56
C VAL A 34 -5.77 -1.85 8.57
N VAL A 35 -5.43 -1.88 9.85
CA VAL A 35 -6.23 -2.59 10.87
C VAL A 35 -7.64 -2.01 10.98
N ARG A 36 -7.73 -0.67 11.00
CA ARG A 36 -9.01 0.03 11.07
C ARG A 36 -9.84 -0.17 9.79
N PHE A 37 -9.20 -0.06 8.64
CA PHE A 37 -9.82 -0.29 7.34
C PHE A 37 -10.37 -1.71 7.20
N TYR A 38 -9.56 -2.70 7.54
CA TYR A 38 -9.91 -4.10 7.46
C TYR A 38 -11.15 -4.43 8.30
N GLY A 39 -11.18 -3.96 9.56
CA GLY A 39 -12.33 -4.15 10.45
C GLY A 39 -13.63 -3.53 9.92
N GLU A 40 -13.57 -2.28 9.45
CA GLU A 40 -14.76 -1.56 8.96
C GLU A 40 -15.31 -2.16 7.65
N MET A 41 -14.42 -2.57 6.74
CA MET A 41 -14.79 -3.27 5.51
C MET A 41 -15.51 -4.58 5.80
N LEU A 42 -14.95 -5.41 6.68
CA LEU A 42 -15.55 -6.68 7.09
C LEU A 42 -16.91 -6.48 7.76
N SER A 43 -17.06 -5.50 8.66
CA SER A 43 -18.35 -5.22 9.29
C SER A 43 -19.41 -4.74 8.31
N SER A 44 -19.00 -4.26 7.14
CA SER A 44 -19.88 -3.82 6.06
C SER A 44 -20.10 -4.90 4.99
N GLY A 45 -19.58 -6.12 5.18
CA GLY A 45 -19.72 -7.22 4.23
C GLY A 45 -18.91 -7.07 2.94
N MET A 46 -17.97 -6.12 2.88
CA MET A 46 -17.15 -5.86 1.71
C MET A 46 -15.76 -6.48 1.85
N LYS A 47 -15.16 -6.87 0.72
CA LYS A 47 -13.81 -7.44 0.69
C LYS A 47 -12.73 -6.35 0.78
N PRO A 48 -11.90 -6.32 1.83
CA PRO A 48 -10.75 -5.42 1.87
C PRO A 48 -9.61 -5.95 0.97
N ILE A 49 -8.97 -5.04 0.24
CA ILE A 49 -7.70 -5.26 -0.49
C ILE A 49 -6.65 -4.36 0.16
N ILE A 50 -5.52 -4.94 0.53
CA ILE A 50 -4.46 -4.23 1.27
C ILE A 50 -3.32 -3.93 0.31
N GLY A 51 -2.84 -2.69 0.33
CA GLY A 51 -1.72 -2.25 -0.48
C GLY A 51 -1.08 -0.98 0.05
N ALA A 52 -0.06 -0.49 -0.66
CA ALA A 52 0.61 0.75 -0.37
C ALA A 52 1.13 1.39 -1.66
N ASP A 53 1.08 2.71 -1.72
CA ASP A 53 1.73 3.49 -2.76
C ASP A 53 3.16 3.81 -2.31
N VAL A 54 4.15 3.46 -3.12
CA VAL A 54 5.56 3.52 -2.75
C VAL A 54 6.37 4.30 -3.77
N LYS A 55 7.37 5.03 -3.27
CA LYS A 55 8.41 5.62 -4.11
C LYS A 55 9.51 4.60 -4.37
N VAL A 56 9.89 4.45 -5.63
CA VAL A 56 10.90 3.48 -6.06
C VAL A 56 12.09 4.20 -6.67
N LYS A 57 13.29 3.82 -6.25
CA LYS A 57 14.54 4.22 -6.90
C LYS A 57 15.04 3.11 -7.82
N SER A 58 15.40 3.47 -9.04
CA SER A 58 16.01 2.58 -10.02
C SER A 58 17.26 3.21 -10.61
N ALA A 59 18.29 2.39 -10.86
CA ALA A 59 19.48 2.82 -11.60
C ALA A 59 19.14 3.32 -13.02
N LEU A 60 18.03 2.86 -13.61
CA LEU A 60 17.58 3.29 -14.94
C LEU A 60 17.03 4.73 -14.95
N CYS A 61 16.55 5.20 -13.80
CA CYS A 61 15.95 6.53 -13.62
C CYS A 61 16.93 7.54 -12.99
N GLY A 62 18.20 7.17 -12.80
CA GLY A 62 19.20 8.02 -12.16
C GLY A 62 18.82 8.35 -10.71
N ASP A 63 18.62 9.64 -10.43
CA ASP A 63 18.22 10.13 -9.12
C ASP A 63 16.71 10.39 -8.96
N GLU A 64 15.93 10.13 -10.00
CA GLU A 64 14.47 10.30 -9.93
C GLU A 64 13.79 9.09 -9.27
N TYR A 65 12.77 9.39 -8.47
CA TYR A 65 11.86 8.39 -7.93
C TYR A 65 10.61 8.31 -8.79
N PHE A 66 10.07 7.12 -8.97
CA PHE A 66 8.75 6.92 -9.56
C PHE A 66 7.81 6.25 -8.56
N ASP A 67 6.52 6.45 -8.75
CA ASP A 67 5.48 5.90 -7.88
C ASP A 67 5.02 4.55 -8.42
N LEU A 68 4.84 3.58 -7.53
CA LEU A 68 4.19 2.31 -7.83
C LEU A 68 3.12 2.02 -6.79
N THR A 69 2.04 1.36 -7.22
CA THR A 69 1.04 0.81 -6.31
C THR A 69 1.27 -0.69 -6.11
N LEU A 70 1.48 -1.10 -4.87
CA LEU A 70 1.64 -2.51 -4.49
C LEU A 70 0.35 -3.03 -3.84
N LEU A 71 -0.13 -4.19 -4.27
CA LEU A 71 -1.29 -4.87 -3.69
C LEU A 71 -0.92 -6.28 -3.21
N ALA A 72 -1.36 -6.63 -2.00
CA ALA A 72 -1.20 -7.97 -1.46
C ALA A 72 -2.24 -8.93 -2.06
N LYS A 73 -1.77 -9.93 -2.83
CA LYS A 73 -2.63 -11.01 -3.35
C LYS A 73 -3.05 -11.98 -2.26
N ASN A 74 -2.17 -12.21 -1.29
CA ASN A 74 -2.33 -13.18 -0.20
C ASN A 74 -1.50 -12.74 1.03
N ASN A 75 -1.49 -13.57 2.08
CA ASN A 75 -0.76 -13.27 3.32
C ASN A 75 0.76 -13.15 3.13
N GLU A 76 1.36 -13.92 2.21
CA GLU A 76 2.78 -13.75 1.87
C GLU A 76 3.03 -12.40 1.20
N GLY A 77 2.16 -11.98 0.28
CA GLY A 77 2.21 -10.65 -0.31
C GLY A 77 2.10 -9.53 0.73
N TYR A 78 1.17 -9.68 1.69
CA TYR A 78 1.02 -8.72 2.79
C TYR A 78 2.30 -8.62 3.64
N LYS A 79 2.89 -9.77 3.99
CA LYS A 79 4.16 -9.84 4.71
C LYS A 79 5.30 -9.21 3.92
N ASN A 80 5.40 -9.50 2.62
CA ASN A 80 6.41 -8.96 1.73
C ASN A 80 6.33 -7.44 1.61
N ILE A 81 5.14 -6.87 1.42
CA ILE A 81 4.96 -5.41 1.42
C ILE A 81 5.31 -4.83 2.79
N THR A 82 4.91 -5.46 3.89
CA THR A 82 5.27 -5.02 5.25
C THR A 82 6.79 -4.97 5.44
N LEU A 83 7.51 -5.98 4.95
CA LEU A 83 8.98 -6.04 5.01
C LEU A 83 9.62 -4.93 4.16
N LEU A 84 9.13 -4.70 2.93
CA LEU A 84 9.59 -3.64 2.06
C LEU A 84 9.45 -2.26 2.70
N LEU A 85 8.26 -1.96 3.23
CA LEU A 85 7.99 -0.72 3.94
C LEU A 85 8.90 -0.58 5.17
N SER A 86 9.02 -1.64 5.97
CA SER A 86 9.89 -1.64 7.15
C SER A 86 11.36 -1.39 6.78
N LYS A 87 11.86 -2.01 5.71
CA LYS A 87 13.23 -1.84 5.19
C LYS A 87 13.47 -0.40 4.71
N ALA A 88 12.49 0.22 4.05
CA ALA A 88 12.54 1.61 3.62
C ALA A 88 12.65 2.59 4.81
N TYR A 89 11.87 2.37 5.87
CA TYR A 89 11.97 3.19 7.09
C TYR A 89 13.27 2.96 7.87
N GLN A 90 13.72 1.70 8.00
CA GLN A 90 14.92 1.36 8.76
C GLN A 90 16.21 1.86 8.12
N ARG A 91 16.25 1.97 6.78
CA ARG A 91 17.38 2.59 6.05
C ARG A 91 17.61 4.05 6.46
N GLY A 92 16.57 4.73 6.92
CA GLY A 92 16.55 6.18 7.08
C GLY A 92 16.29 6.87 5.73
N TYR A 93 15.60 8.00 5.80
CA TYR A 93 15.25 8.82 4.65
C TYR A 93 15.34 10.30 5.03
N ASN A 94 15.65 11.15 4.05
CA ASN A 94 15.70 12.60 4.26
C ASN A 94 14.30 13.20 4.17
N ASP A 95 13.66 13.08 3.00
CA ASP A 95 12.32 13.62 2.76
C ASP A 95 11.23 12.55 2.85
N LEU A 96 11.33 11.51 2.01
CA LEU A 96 10.33 10.45 1.90
C LEU A 96 11.01 9.08 1.87
N PRO A 97 10.43 8.05 2.53
CA PRO A 97 10.89 6.68 2.42
C PRO A 97 10.73 6.19 0.98
N TYR A 98 11.72 5.46 0.49
CA TYR A 98 11.72 4.85 -0.85
C TYR A 98 12.23 3.41 -0.77
N ILE A 99 11.86 2.61 -1.76
CA ILE A 99 12.34 1.24 -1.95
C ILE A 99 13.26 1.18 -3.16
N ASP A 100 14.27 0.30 -3.12
CA ASP A 100 15.04 -0.01 -4.33
C ASP A 100 14.27 -0.99 -5.19
N GLN A 101 14.39 -0.85 -6.51
CA GLN A 101 13.77 -1.77 -7.46
C GLN A 101 14.20 -3.23 -7.22
N ASP A 102 15.45 -3.48 -6.81
CA ASP A 102 15.94 -4.84 -6.54
C ASP A 102 15.20 -5.51 -5.37
N TRP A 103 14.74 -4.73 -4.38
CA TRP A 103 14.00 -5.28 -3.25
C TRP A 103 12.63 -5.82 -3.67
N LEU A 104 12.02 -5.24 -4.71
CA LEU A 104 10.78 -5.75 -5.28
C LEU A 104 10.99 -7.14 -5.91
N ILE A 105 12.17 -7.41 -6.46
CA ILE A 105 12.53 -8.72 -7.01
C ILE A 105 12.69 -9.74 -5.87
N GLU A 106 13.37 -9.35 -4.80
CA GLU A 106 13.55 -10.18 -3.59
C GLU A 106 12.20 -10.56 -2.94
N HIS A 107 11.26 -9.61 -2.87
CA HIS A 107 9.98 -9.75 -2.16
C HIS A 107 8.78 -9.88 -3.12
N ARG A 108 9.00 -10.42 -4.33
CA ARG A 108 7.99 -10.48 -5.41
C ARG A 108 6.80 -11.38 -5.12
N GLU A 109 6.96 -12.37 -4.23
CA GLU A 109 5.95 -13.40 -4.03
C GLU A 109 4.66 -12.83 -3.44
N GLY A 110 3.52 -13.13 -4.07
CA GLY A 110 2.22 -12.67 -3.59
C GLY A 110 1.96 -11.17 -3.74
N VAL A 111 2.85 -10.40 -4.38
CA VAL A 111 2.68 -8.97 -4.61
C VAL A 111 2.22 -8.72 -6.06
N ILE A 112 1.18 -7.91 -6.21
CA ILE A 112 0.74 -7.36 -7.49
C ILE A 112 1.22 -5.91 -7.57
N ILE A 113 1.75 -5.52 -8.72
CA ILE A 113 2.28 -4.16 -8.97
C ILE A 113 1.46 -3.52 -10.08
N LEU A 114 1.03 -2.28 -9.86
CA LEU A 114 0.46 -1.41 -10.88
C LEU A 114 1.47 -0.31 -11.22
N SER A 115 1.45 0.18 -12.45
CA SER A 115 2.45 1.10 -13.01
C SER A 115 2.54 2.46 -12.33
N GLY A 116 1.56 2.82 -11.50
CA GLY A 116 1.25 4.23 -11.20
C GLY A 116 0.43 4.84 -12.32
#